data_AF-A0A5B7FXV0-F1
#
_entry.id   AF-A0A5B7FXV0-F1
#
_cell.length_a   1.000
_cell.length_b   1.000
_cell.length_c   1.000
_cell.angle_alpha   90.00
_cell.angle_beta   90.00
_cell.angle_gamma   90.00
#
_symmetry.space_group_name_H-M   'P 1'
#
loop_
_entity.id
_entity.type
_entity.pdbx_description
1 polymer ?
#
loop_
_entity_poly.entity_id
_entity_poly.type
_entity_poly.pdbx_seq_one_letter_code
_entity_poly.pdbx_strand_id
1 'polypeptide(L)' 'MEKVRWEIRWEDKEDAEVHGPFPNEKMLQWQESGYFDKVAYVRRVSDRARTWYSTKRIDFELYS' A
#
# COMPACT_ATOMS: atom_id res chain seq x y z
N MET A 1 -2.33 -18.62 8.38
CA MET A 1 -1.44 -17.63 7.76
C MET A 1 -2.08 -16.27 7.94
N GLU A 2 -1.33 -15.28 8.43
CA GLU A 2 -1.87 -13.92 8.63
C GLU A 2 -1.99 -13.22 7.28
N LYS A 3 -3.19 -12.75 6.92
CA LYS A 3 -3.41 -12.03 5.66
C LYS A 3 -2.74 -10.66 5.72
N VAL A 4 -1.87 -10.37 4.75
CA VAL A 4 -1.18 -9.08 4.64
C VAL A 4 -2.20 -7.97 4.41
N ARG A 5 -2.04 -6.89 5.17
CA ARG A 5 -2.85 -5.67 5.05
C ARG A 5 -1.98 -4.45 4.89
N TRP A 6 -2.48 -3.50 4.11
CA TRP A 6 -1.75 -2.33 3.66
C TRP A 6 -2.46 -1.04 4.07
N GLU A 7 -1.68 -0.06 4.47
CA GLU A 7 -2.09 1.33 4.58
C GLU A 7 -1.51 2.09 3.39
N ILE A 8 -2.20 3.14 2.94
CA ILE A 8 -1.81 3.96 1.80
C ILE A 8 -1.95 5.45 2.13
N ARG A 9 -1.03 6.25 1.61
CA ARG A 9 -1.10 7.72 1.56
C ARG A 9 -0.72 8.20 0.16
N TRP A 10 -1.26 9.33 -0.26
CA TRP A 10 -0.99 9.90 -1.58
C TRP A 10 0.02 11.05 -1.56
N GLU A 11 0.38 11.53 -0.37
CA GLU A 11 1.38 12.58 -0.17
C GLU A 11 2.54 12.05 0.66
N ASP A 12 3.76 12.51 0.35
CA ASP A 12 4.97 12.17 1.10
C ASP A 12 5.20 13.16 2.25
N LYS A 13 4.16 13.33 3.09
CA LYS A 13 4.19 14.19 4.27
C LYS A 13 3.84 13.40 5.51
N GLU A 14 4.33 13.81 6.67
CA GLU A 14 4.07 13.12 7.94
C GLU A 14 2.61 13.18 8.36
N ASP A 15 1.92 14.26 8.02
CA ASP A 15 0.51 14.55 8.30
C ASP A 15 -0.44 14.16 7.16
N ALA A 16 0.08 13.54 6.10
CA ALA A 16 -0.72 13.06 4.98
C ALA A 16 -1.78 12.06 5.46
N GLU A 17 -2.98 12.16 4.87
CA GLU A 17 -4.08 11.26 5.22
C GLU A 17 -3.70 9.81 4.89
N VAL A 18 -3.89 8.93 5.87
CA VAL A 18 -3.63 7.50 5.77
C VAL A 18 -4.95 6.77 5.63
N HIS A 19 -5.10 6.03 4.54
CA HIS A 19 -6.27 5.22 4.26
C HIS A 19 -5.94 3.73 4.39
N GLY A 20 -6.93 2.95 4.80
CA GLY A 20 -6.81 1.51 5.04
C GLY A 20 -7.31 1.12 6.44
N PRO A 21 -7.01 -0.11 6.89
CA PRO A 21 -6.19 -1.11 6.23
C PRO A 21 -6.94 -1.81 5.08
N PHE A 22 -6.28 -1.98 3.94
CA PHE A 22 -6.78 -2.72 2.79
C PHE A 22 -6.15 -4.11 2.68
N PRO A 23 -6.89 -5.14 2.24
CA PRO A 23 -6.33 -6.47 1.99
C PRO A 23 -5.42 -6.46 0.75
N ASN A 24 -4.48 -7.41 0.69
CA ASN A 24 -3.56 -7.55 -0.45
C ASN A 24 -4.30 -7.69 -1.80
N GLU A 25 -5.35 -8.50 -1.83
CA GLU A 25 -6.21 -8.73 -3.01
C GLU A 25 -6.73 -7.42 -3.62
N LYS A 26 -7.10 -6.44 -2.77
CA LYS A 26 -7.59 -5.13 -3.21
C LYS A 26 -6.46 -4.24 -3.75
N MET A 27 -5.28 -4.32 -3.14
CA MET A 27 -4.09 -3.57 -3.59
C MET A 27 -3.62 -4.05 -4.96
N LEU A 28 -3.64 -5.37 -5.17
CA LEU A 28 -3.33 -5.99 -6.46
C LEU A 28 -4.31 -5.52 -7.55
N GLN A 29 -5.62 -5.57 -7.28
CA GLN A 29 -6.64 -5.07 -8.21
C GLN A 29 -6.41 -3.59 -8.59
N TRP A 30 -6.02 -2.75 -7.62
CA TRP A 30 -5.71 -1.35 -7.88
C TRP A 30 -4.45 -1.14 -8.72
N GLN A 31 -3.41 -1.96 -8.50
CA GLN A 31 -2.21 -1.93 -9.33
C GLN A 31 -2.53 -2.35 -10.78
N GLU A 32 -3.27 -3.45 -10.97
CA GLU A 32 -3.64 -3.97 -12.30
C GLU A 32 -4.58 -3.05 -13.07
N SER A 33 -5.49 -2.36 -12.38
CA SER A 33 -6.44 -1.42 -12.99
C SER A 33 -5.84 -0.04 -13.31
N GLY A 34 -4.57 0.21 -12.96
CA GLY A 34 -3.95 1.53 -13.12
C GLY A 34 -4.44 2.58 -12.10
N TYR A 35 -5.12 2.18 -11.03
CA TYR A 35 -5.62 3.11 -10.01
C TYR A 35 -4.50 3.95 -9.37
N PHE A 36 -3.28 3.41 -9.29
CA PHE A 36 -2.08 4.11 -8.85
C PHE A 36 -1.36 4.87 -9.97
N ASP A 37 -2.10 5.50 -10.88
CA ASP A 37 -1.55 6.36 -11.95
C ASP A 37 -0.64 7.46 -11.39
N LYS A 38 -0.99 8.02 -10.22
CA LYS A 38 -0.09 8.86 -9.42
C LYS A 38 0.64 8.00 -8.39
N VAL A 39 1.91 8.35 -8.15
CA VAL A 39 2.71 7.70 -7.10
C VAL A 39 1.98 7.83 -5.77
N ALA A 40 1.61 6.69 -5.20
CA ALA A 40 1.15 6.59 -3.82
C ALA A 40 2.19 5.86 -3.00
N TYR A 41 2.03 5.90 -1.68
CA TYR A 41 2.95 5.33 -0.73
C TYR A 41 2.20 4.35 0.17
N VAL A 42 2.75 3.17 0.37
CA VAL A 42 2.15 2.09 1.13
C VAL A 42 3.06 1.58 2.23
N ARG A 43 2.46 1.03 3.28
CA ARG A 43 3.16 0.25 4.30
C ARG A 43 2.30 -0.89 4.81
N ARG A 44 2.94 -1.92 5.35
CA ARG A 44 2.24 -3.05 5.97
C ARG A 44 1.77 -2.66 7.36
N VAL A 45 0.55 -3.06 7.71
CA VAL A 45 -0.05 -2.80 9.02
C VAL A 45 0.70 -3.52 10.15
N SER A 46 1.23 -4.72 9.87
CA SER A 46 2.05 -5.48 10.82
C SER A 46 3.42 -4.84 11.10
N ASP A 47 3.78 -3.79 10.35
CA ASP A 47 5.10 -3.20 10.34
C ASP A 47 5.03 -1.67 10.28
N ARG A 48 4.14 -1.08 11.09
CA ARG A 48 3.90 0.37 11.14
C ARG A 48 5.14 1.20 11.55
N ALA A 49 6.15 0.56 12.13
CA ALA A 49 7.43 1.18 12.47
C ALA A 49 8.35 1.39 11.26
N ARG A 50 8.07 0.73 10.12
CA ARG A 50 8.85 0.90 8.89
C ARG A 50 8.40 2.10 8.06
N THR A 51 9.34 2.56 7.23
CA THR A 51 9.18 3.61 6.23
C THR A 51 8.08 3.25 5.21
N TRP A 52 7.39 4.27 4.73
CA TRP A 52 6.49 4.20 3.59
C TRP A 52 7.25 3.87 2.30
N TYR A 53 6.70 2.98 1.47
CA TYR A 53 7.27 2.58 0.19
C TYR A 53 6.40 3.09 -0.96
N SER A 54 6.99 3.54 -2.06
CA SER A 54 6.22 3.85 -3.26
C SER A 54 5.51 2.58 -3.77
N THR A 55 4.24 2.72 -4.17
CA THR A 55 3.48 1.64 -4.83
C THR A 55 4.20 1.08 -6.06
N LYS A 56 5.03 1.88 -6.75
CA LYS A 56 5.83 1.44 -7.90
C LYS A 56 6.97 0.47 -7.54
N ARG A 57 7.32 0.36 -6.26
CA ARG A 57 8.41 -0.51 -5.76
C ARG A 57 7.90 -1.77 -5.08
N ILE A 58 6.59 -1.92 -4.94
CA ILE A 58 5.96 -3.06 -4.31
C ILE A 58 5.26 -3.86 -5.40
N ASP A 59 5.55 -5.15 -5.44
CA ASP A 59 4.78 -6.10 -6.22
C ASP A 59 3.81 -6.81 -5.27
N PHE A 60 2.52 -6.45 -5.34
CA PHE A 60 1.50 -7.03 -4.48
C PHE A 60 1.23 -8.51 -4.80
N GLU A 61 1.58 -9.00 -5.99
CA GLU A 61 1.36 -10.39 -6.38
C GLU A 61 2.21 -11.36 -5.55
N LEU A 62 3.37 -10.92 -5.06
CA LEU A 62 4.24 -11.70 -4.16
C LEU A 62 3.63 -11.97 -2.77
N TYR A 63 2.49 -11.36 -2.45
CA TYR A 63 1.80 -11.46 -1.16
C TYR A 63 0.39 -12.08 -1.26
N SER A 64 0.03 -12.63 -2.43
CA SER A 64 -1.24 -13.33 -2.69
C SER A 64 -1.22 -14.79 -2.26
#